data_AF-A0A0J7K2U1-F1
#
_entry.id   AF-A0A0J7K2U1-F1
#
_cell.length_a   1.000
_cell.length_b   1.000
_cell.length_c   1.000
_cell.angle_alpha   90.00
_cell.angle_beta   90.00
_cell.angle_gamma   90.00
#
_symmetry.space_group_name_H-M   'P 1'
#
loop_
_entity.id
_entity.type
_entity.pdbx_description
1 polymer ?
#
loop_
_entity_poly.entity_id
_entity_poly.type
_entity_poly.pdbx_seq_one_letter_code
_entity_poly.pdbx_strand_id
1 'polypeptide(L)'
;MIQVSADIIPAEILQHKVYDLKPDTMYYFKVQAHNEVGAGPYTKFINVSTTHENSVPLLLINSLSYIHILDVDLQIGFKLTEYNEFEEIVYSALEHKIYGIIRKELITLDFNLSSIATKPNYTKIADLYGSAHNLCIDWIARNLY
;
A
#
# COMPACT_ATOMS: atom_id res chain seq x y z
N MET A 1 17.06 27.18 -3.99
CA MET A 1 15.81 27.98 -3.95
C MET A 1 14.78 27.15 -3.19
N ILE A 2 14.22 27.67 -2.09
CA ILE A 2 13.17 26.96 -1.33
C ILE A 2 11.86 27.17 -2.09
N GLN A 3 11.27 26.09 -2.60
CA GLN A 3 9.97 26.13 -3.25
C GLN A 3 8.89 26.01 -2.18
N VAL A 4 7.93 26.92 -2.17
CA VAL A 4 6.82 26.94 -1.21
C VAL A 4 5.52 26.66 -1.99
N SER A 5 4.74 25.69 -1.51
CA SER A 5 3.39 25.39 -1.98
C SER A 5 2.41 25.50 -0.82
N ALA A 6 1.17 25.87 -1.10
CA ALA A 6 0.10 25.94 -0.12
C ALA A 6 -1.16 25.26 -0.66
N ASP A 7 -1.68 24.30 0.10
CA ASP A 7 -2.90 23.57 -0.23
C ASP A 7 -4.02 24.05 0.71
N ILE A 8 -5.21 24.31 0.17
CA ILE A 8 -6.39 24.70 0.95
C ILE A 8 -7.29 23.48 1.06
N ILE A 9 -7.53 23.05 2.30
CA ILE A 9 -8.27 21.83 2.61
C ILE A 9 -9.57 22.21 3.35
N PRO A 10 -10.72 21.61 3.01
CA PRO A 10 -11.97 21.78 3.76
C PRO A 10 -11.82 21.46 5.25
N ALA A 11 -12.58 22.16 6.09
CA ALA A 11 -12.45 22.06 7.55
C ALA A 11 -12.85 20.69 8.11
N GLU A 12 -13.68 19.94 7.39
CA GLU A 12 -14.14 18.60 7.77
C GLU A 12 -13.05 17.53 7.56
N ILE A 13 -12.01 17.84 6.78
CA ILE A 13 -10.92 16.92 6.48
C ILE A 13 -9.78 17.15 7.47
N LEU A 14 -9.56 16.17 8.35
CA LEU A 14 -8.53 16.23 9.40
C LEU A 14 -7.17 15.67 8.96
N GLN A 15 -7.06 15.17 7.73
CA GLN A 15 -5.85 14.56 7.18
C GLN A 15 -5.65 14.93 5.71
N HIS A 16 -4.42 15.25 5.33
CA HIS A 16 -4.06 15.56 3.95
C HIS A 16 -2.81 14.78 3.55
N LYS A 17 -2.85 14.16 2.37
CA LYS A 17 -1.72 13.41 1.81
C LYS A 17 -1.17 14.14 0.60
N VAL A 18 0.13 14.42 0.63
CA VAL A 18 0.85 15.08 -0.47
C VAL A 18 1.51 14.02 -1.34
N TYR A 19 1.29 14.11 -2.65
CA TYR A 19 1.79 13.18 -3.65
C TYR A 19 2.92 13.81 -4.48
N ASP A 20 3.58 13.00 -5.31
CA ASP A 20 4.57 13.43 -6.30
C ASP A 20 5.75 14.25 -5.73
N LEU A 21 6.12 13.97 -4.48
CA LEU A 21 7.31 14.54 -3.87
C LEU A 21 8.58 14.02 -4.55
N LYS A 22 9.57 14.89 -4.70
CA LYS A 22 10.88 14.50 -5.22
C LYS A 22 11.54 13.52 -4.24
N PRO A 23 12.17 12.43 -4.73
CA PRO A 23 12.95 11.54 -3.89
C PRO A 23 14.18 12.27 -3.33
N ASP A 24 14.78 11.73 -2.27
CA ASP A 24 16.01 12.26 -1.66
C ASP A 24 15.95 13.76 -1.33
N THR A 25 14.80 14.20 -0.81
CA THR A 25 14.51 15.61 -0.55
C THR A 25 13.91 15.80 0.83
N MET A 26 14.43 16.79 1.57
CA MET A 26 13.87 17.22 2.86
C MET A 26 12.70 18.18 2.65
N TYR A 27 11.52 17.79 3.13
CA TYR A 27 10.32 18.62 3.13
C TYR A 27 10.01 19.14 4.53
N TYR A 28 9.44 20.34 4.59
CA TYR A 28 9.02 21.00 5.83
C TYR A 28 7.54 21.35 5.73
N PHE A 29 6.75 20.89 6.69
CA PHE A 29 5.32 21.13 6.74
C PHE A 29 4.94 21.96 7.97
N LYS A 30 3.98 22.85 7.78
CA LYS A 30 3.26 23.56 8.84
C LYS A 30 1.83 23.76 8.37
N VAL A 31 0.89 23.75 9.30
CA VAL A 31 -0.54 23.90 9.02
C VAL A 31 -1.06 25.10 9.80
N GLN A 32 -2.07 25.80 9.30
CA GLN A 32 -2.82 26.80 10.05
C GLN A 32 -4.31 26.60 9.79
N ALA A 33 -5.14 26.91 10.78
CA ALA A 33 -6.59 26.94 10.59
C ALA A 33 -7.02 28.30 10.03
N HIS A 34 -8.06 28.32 9.20
CA HIS A 34 -8.67 29.54 8.69
C HIS A 34 -10.17 29.50 8.95
N ASN A 35 -10.74 30.59 9.48
CA ASN A 35 -12.18 30.77 9.66
C ASN A 35 -12.63 32.09 9.00
N GLU A 36 -13.89 32.48 9.19
CA GLU A 36 -14.45 33.71 8.61
C GLU A 36 -13.74 34.99 9.10
N VAL A 37 -13.11 34.94 10.29
CA VAL A 37 -12.37 36.07 10.88
C VAL A 37 -10.94 36.13 10.33
N GLY A 38 -10.37 35.01 9.91
CA GLY A 38 -9.08 34.93 9.23
C GLY A 38 -8.25 33.70 9.61
N ALA A 39 -6.95 33.80 9.35
CA ALA A 39 -5.97 32.76 9.66
C ALA A 39 -5.53 32.78 11.13
N GLY A 40 -5.55 31.62 11.77
CA GLY A 40 -4.86 31.37 13.02
C GLY A 40 -3.33 31.25 12.84
N PRO A 41 -2.59 31.05 13.93
CA PRO A 41 -1.15 30.83 13.87
C PRO A 41 -0.82 29.49 13.19
N TYR A 42 0.35 29.44 12.55
CA TYR A 42 0.92 28.18 12.07
C TYR A 42 1.33 27.26 13.23
N THR A 43 1.23 25.96 13.00
CA THR A 43 1.89 24.94 13.83
C THR A 43 3.41 25.09 13.77
N LYS A 44 4.11 24.41 14.70
CA LYS A 44 5.55 24.18 14.56
C LYS A 44 5.83 23.41 13.26
N PHE A 45 7.02 23.62 12.70
CA PHE A 45 7.47 22.83 11.56
C PHE A 45 7.67 21.37 11.96
N ILE A 46 7.18 20.48 11.13
CA ILE A 46 7.64 19.09 11.06
C ILE A 46 8.47 18.92 9.80
N ASN A 47 9.47 18.05 9.83
CA ASN A 47 10.28 17.74 8.66
C ASN A 47 10.26 16.24 8.37
N VAL A 48 10.30 15.91 7.09
CA VAL A 48 10.29 14.53 6.60
C VAL A 48 11.29 14.42 5.47
N SER A 49 12.11 13.37 5.50
CA SER A 49 13.00 13.01 4.41
C SER A 49 12.33 12.02 3.47
N THR A 50 12.39 12.27 2.17
CA THR A 50 12.02 11.27 1.14
C THR A 50 13.21 10.39 0.73
N THR A 51 14.30 10.38 1.49
CA THR A 51 15.45 9.46 1.29
C THR A 51 15.10 8.01 1.57
N HIS A 52 14.19 7.78 2.52
CA HIS A 52 13.76 6.45 2.92
C HIS A 52 12.26 6.36 2.67
N GLU A 53 11.85 5.35 1.89
CA GLU A 53 10.45 4.97 1.88
C GLU A 53 10.08 4.50 3.28
N ASN A 54 9.30 5.32 3.99
CA ASN A 54 8.65 4.90 5.22
C ASN A 54 7.33 4.25 4.80
N SER A 55 7.42 3.12 4.09
CA SER A 55 6.24 2.37 3.71
C SER A 55 5.58 1.87 4.99
N VAL A 56 4.35 2.33 5.19
CA VAL A 56 3.53 1.91 6.32
C VAL A 56 3.51 0.38 6.35
N PRO A 57 3.76 -0.27 7.49
CA PRO A 57 3.72 -1.72 7.59
C PRO A 57 2.30 -2.21 7.25
N LEU A 58 2.14 -2.71 6.02
CA LEU A 58 0.93 -3.38 5.56
C LEU A 58 1.03 -4.87 5.85
N LEU A 59 0.00 -5.43 6.47
CA LEU A 59 -0.14 -6.86 6.65
C LEU A 59 -1.04 -7.43 5.56
N LEU A 60 -0.49 -8.31 4.73
CA LEU A 60 -1.28 -9.15 3.83
C LEU A 60 -1.77 -10.37 4.62
N ILE A 61 -3.09 -10.53 4.73
CA ILE A 61 -3.70 -11.57 5.56
C ILE A 61 -4.59 -12.46 4.70
N ASN A 62 -4.21 -13.73 4.62
CA ASN A 62 -4.98 -14.79 3.97
C ASN A 62 -5.95 -15.43 4.99
N SER A 63 -7.22 -15.00 4.99
CA SER A 63 -8.25 -15.56 5.88
C SER A 63 -9.07 -16.64 5.18
N LEU A 64 -9.77 -17.51 5.92
CA LEU A 64 -10.59 -18.59 5.36
C LEU A 64 -11.66 -18.12 4.35
N SER A 65 -12.14 -16.88 4.47
CA SER A 65 -13.23 -16.36 3.63
C SER A 65 -12.81 -15.31 2.63
N TYR A 66 -11.72 -14.56 2.87
CA TYR A 66 -11.26 -13.49 1.99
C TYR A 66 -9.79 -13.14 2.29
N ILE A 67 -9.15 -12.46 1.34
CA ILE A 67 -7.84 -11.84 1.58
C ILE A 67 -8.07 -10.37 1.94
N HIS A 68 -7.38 -9.88 2.96
CA HIS A 68 -7.41 -8.47 3.33
C HIS A 68 -6.01 -7.92 3.59
N ILE A 69 -5.93 -6.60 3.49
CA ILE A 69 -4.72 -5.83 3.76
C ILE A 69 -5.02 -4.93 4.93
N LEU A 70 -4.22 -5.04 5.98
CA LEU A 70 -4.36 -4.22 7.18
C LEU A 70 -3.23 -3.20 7.23
N ASP A 71 -3.60 -1.93 7.27
CA ASP A 71 -2.73 -0.85 7.69
C ASP A 71 -2.74 -0.79 9.23
N VAL A 72 -1.63 -1.19 9.84
CA VAL A 72 -1.52 -1.32 11.31
C VAL A 72 -1.50 0.04 11.98
N ASP A 73 -0.90 1.05 11.33
CA ASP A 73 -0.76 2.39 11.90
C ASP A 73 -2.09 3.14 11.89
N LEU A 74 -2.83 3.05 10.78
CA LEU A 74 -4.14 3.68 10.62
C LEU A 74 -5.28 2.85 11.21
N GLN A 75 -5.05 1.57 11.52
CA GLN A 75 -6.07 0.61 11.92
C GLN A 75 -7.21 0.48 10.89
N ILE A 76 -6.86 0.59 9.60
CA ILE A 76 -7.80 0.49 8.48
C ILE A 76 -7.52 -0.78 7.68
N GLY A 77 -8.57 -1.54 7.37
CA GLY A 77 -8.50 -2.76 6.58
C GLY A 77 -9.15 -2.61 5.21
N PHE A 78 -8.54 -3.18 4.18
CA PHE A 78 -9.06 -3.23 2.82
C PHE A 78 -9.27 -4.69 2.40
N LYS A 79 -10.46 -5.02 1.88
CA LYS A 79 -10.75 -6.35 1.35
C LYS A 79 -10.17 -6.45 -0.06
N LEU A 80 -9.26 -7.40 -0.28
CA LEU A 80 -8.64 -7.63 -1.59
C LEU A 80 -9.51 -8.54 -2.47
N THR A 81 -10.15 -9.56 -1.89
CA THR A 81 -11.01 -10.50 -2.62
C THR A 81 -12.32 -10.72 -1.89
N GLU A 82 -13.42 -10.91 -2.62
CA GLU A 82 -14.72 -11.17 -1.98
C GLU A 82 -14.83 -12.55 -1.33
N TYR A 83 -14.15 -13.53 -1.95
CA TYR A 83 -14.07 -14.92 -1.53
C TYR A 83 -12.62 -15.38 -1.62
N ASN A 84 -12.21 -16.25 -0.70
CA ASN A 84 -10.88 -16.85 -0.73
C ASN A 84 -10.91 -18.20 -1.48
N GLU A 85 -10.18 -18.25 -2.59
CA GLU A 85 -9.93 -19.49 -3.34
C GLU A 85 -8.44 -19.87 -3.32
N PHE A 86 -7.63 -19.12 -2.56
CA PHE A 86 -6.19 -19.27 -2.51
C PHE A 86 -5.78 -20.26 -1.42
N GLU A 87 -4.92 -21.19 -1.78
CA GLU A 87 -4.30 -22.14 -0.85
C GLU A 87 -3.16 -21.45 -0.07
N GLU A 88 -2.36 -20.63 -0.75
CA GLU A 88 -1.27 -19.84 -0.17
C GLU A 88 -1.05 -18.57 -0.99
N ILE A 89 -0.53 -17.50 -0.37
CA ILE A 89 -0.17 -16.24 -1.04
C ILE A 89 1.14 -15.66 -0.48
N VAL A 90 1.93 -15.05 -1.36
CA VAL A 90 3.15 -14.32 -0.97
C VAL A 90 3.28 -13.02 -1.74
N TYR A 91 3.84 -12.00 -1.10
CA TYR A 91 4.01 -10.67 -1.68
C TYR A 91 5.47 -10.39 -2.05
N SER A 92 5.69 -9.94 -3.29
CA SER A 92 6.97 -9.41 -3.75
C SER A 92 6.94 -7.88 -3.69
N ALA A 93 7.62 -7.31 -2.69
CA ALA A 93 7.75 -5.86 -2.55
C ALA A 93 8.50 -5.22 -3.73
N LEU A 94 9.49 -5.92 -4.30
CA LEU A 94 10.25 -5.43 -5.44
C LEU A 94 9.38 -5.33 -6.70
N GLU A 95 8.53 -6.32 -6.94
CA GLU A 95 7.70 -6.40 -8.14
C GLU A 95 6.32 -5.79 -7.99
N HIS A 96 5.92 -5.43 -6.77
CA HIS A 96 4.56 -5.00 -6.43
C HIS A 96 3.50 -6.03 -6.87
N LYS A 97 3.78 -7.31 -6.61
CA LYS A 97 2.94 -8.44 -7.04
C LYS A 97 2.65 -9.38 -5.89
N ILE A 98 1.46 -9.95 -5.91
CA ILE A 98 1.12 -11.10 -5.06
C ILE A 98 1.12 -12.34 -5.94
N TYR A 99 1.84 -13.37 -5.51
CA TYR A 99 1.77 -14.70 -6.07
C TYR A 99 0.87 -15.56 -5.21
N GLY A 100 0.16 -16.48 -5.83
CA GLY A 100 -0.71 -17.38 -5.09
C GLY A 100 -0.87 -18.73 -5.77
N ILE A 101 -1.36 -19.69 -5.01
CA ILE A 101 -1.77 -20.99 -5.50
C ILE A 101 -3.29 -21.05 -5.48
N ILE A 102 -3.91 -21.34 -6.61
CA ILE A 102 -5.35 -21.56 -6.74
C ILE A 102 -5.57 -22.88 -7.46
N ARG A 103 -6.16 -23.89 -6.82
CA ARG A 103 -6.62 -25.13 -7.47
C ARG A 103 -5.56 -25.79 -8.36
N LYS A 104 -4.32 -25.90 -7.87
CA LYS A 104 -3.14 -26.39 -8.61
C LYS A 104 -2.67 -25.50 -9.77
N GLU A 105 -2.99 -24.23 -9.76
CA GLU A 105 -2.42 -23.24 -10.66
C GLU A 105 -1.58 -22.25 -9.86
N LEU A 106 -0.38 -21.95 -10.36
CA LEU A 106 0.41 -20.82 -9.89
C LEU A 106 -0.07 -19.58 -10.63
N ILE A 107 -0.45 -18.54 -9.88
CA ILE A 107 -0.96 -17.29 -10.42
C ILE A 107 -0.18 -16.08 -9.87
N THR A 108 -0.27 -14.97 -10.58
CA THR A 108 0.19 -13.65 -10.13
C THR A 108 -0.92 -12.62 -10.25
N LEU A 109 -0.93 -11.64 -9.35
CA LEU A 109 -1.79 -10.46 -9.43
C LEU A 109 -0.96 -9.20 -9.13
N ASP A 110 -1.22 -8.13 -9.86
CA ASP A 110 -0.59 -6.84 -9.59
C ASP A 110 -1.22 -6.23 -8.33
N PHE A 111 -0.37 -5.82 -7.39
CA PHE A 111 -0.81 -5.18 -6.17
C PHE A 111 -0.67 -3.67 -6.26
N ASN A 112 -1.81 -2.97 -6.22
CA ASN A 112 -1.84 -1.51 -6.14
C ASN A 112 -2.92 -1.06 -5.15
N LEU A 113 -2.49 -0.39 -4.08
CA LEU A 113 -3.36 0.09 -3.00
C LEU A 113 -4.47 1.02 -3.51
N SER A 114 -4.24 1.80 -4.57
CA SER A 114 -5.24 2.70 -5.13
C SER A 114 -6.29 2.02 -6.00
N SER A 115 -6.07 0.76 -6.41
CA SER A 115 -7.01 -0.01 -7.24
C SER A 115 -7.77 -1.09 -6.48
N ILE A 116 -7.60 -1.22 -5.15
CA ILE A 116 -8.24 -2.29 -4.35
C ILE A 116 -9.78 -2.29 -4.43
N ALA A 117 -10.40 -1.18 -4.87
CA ALA A 117 -11.85 -1.12 -5.07
C ALA A 117 -12.37 -1.99 -6.23
N THR A 118 -11.51 -2.54 -7.08
CA THR A 118 -11.90 -3.46 -8.16
C THR A 118 -11.45 -4.88 -7.85
N LYS A 119 -12.30 -5.86 -8.15
CA LYS A 119 -11.96 -7.29 -8.02
C LYS A 119 -10.63 -7.55 -8.75
N PRO A 120 -9.59 -8.06 -8.08
CA PRO A 120 -8.29 -8.25 -8.71
C PRO A 120 -8.37 -9.34 -9.78
N ASN A 121 -7.91 -9.02 -10.98
CA ASN A 121 -7.71 -10.00 -12.03
C ASN A 121 -6.33 -10.63 -11.85
N TYR A 122 -6.29 -11.93 -11.67
CA TYR A 122 -5.05 -12.68 -11.65
C TYR A 122 -4.70 -13.21 -13.05
N THR A 123 -3.41 -13.43 -13.28
CA THR A 123 -2.87 -14.07 -14.48
C THR A 123 -2.26 -15.41 -14.08
N LYS A 124 -2.59 -16.46 -14.82
CA LYS A 124 -1.97 -17.77 -14.64
C LYS A 124 -0.52 -17.75 -15.13
N ILE A 125 0.39 -18.25 -14.29
CA ILE A 125 1.81 -18.44 -14.62
C ILE A 125 2.04 -19.87 -15.11
N ALA A 126 1.59 -20.87 -14.34
CA ALA A 126 1.87 -22.27 -14.62
C ALA A 126 0.84 -23.22 -13.98
N ASP A 127 0.73 -24.42 -14.54
CA ASP A 127 0.05 -25.55 -13.90
C ASP A 127 0.99 -26.27 -12.92
N LEU A 128 0.45 -26.69 -11.78
CA LEU A 128 1.17 -27.43 -10.76
C LEU A 128 0.84 -28.92 -10.85
N TYR A 129 1.87 -29.73 -11.04
CA TYR A 129 1.76 -31.19 -11.06
C TYR A 129 1.71 -31.75 -9.63
N GLY A 130 0.60 -31.50 -8.92
CA GLY A 130 0.40 -31.96 -7.55
C GLY A 130 -0.31 -30.91 -6.68
N SER A 131 -0.51 -31.23 -5.41
CA SER A 131 -0.99 -30.26 -4.42
C SER A 131 0.20 -29.51 -3.82
N ALA A 132 0.30 -28.21 -4.11
CA ALA A 132 1.28 -27.32 -3.50
C ALA A 132 0.58 -26.49 -2.42
N HIS A 133 1.19 -26.37 -1.25
CA HIS A 133 0.56 -25.75 -0.08
C HIS A 133 1.34 -24.55 0.48
N ASN A 134 2.56 -24.31 -0.01
CA ASN A 134 3.43 -23.27 0.50
C ASN A 134 4.08 -22.57 -0.69
N LEU A 135 4.39 -21.29 -0.51
CA LEU A 135 5.20 -20.48 -1.40
C LEU A 135 6.26 -19.74 -0.58
N CYS A 136 7.43 -19.52 -1.15
CA CYS A 136 8.37 -18.56 -0.60
C CYS A 136 9.12 -17.79 -1.69
N ILE A 137 9.43 -16.52 -1.40
CA ILE A 137 10.15 -15.65 -2.32
C ILE A 137 11.59 -15.50 -1.83
N ASP A 138 12.54 -15.83 -2.70
CA ASP A 138 13.90 -15.30 -2.61
C ASP A 138 13.96 -13.98 -3.36
N TRP A 139 13.86 -12.90 -2.60
CA TRP A 139 13.85 -11.54 -3.14
C TRP A 139 15.22 -11.07 -3.66
N ILE A 140 16.31 -11.76 -3.30
CA ILE A 140 17.67 -11.45 -3.78
C ILE A 140 17.88 -12.11 -5.15
N ALA A 141 17.64 -13.41 -5.25
CA ALA A 141 17.82 -14.16 -6.49
C ALA A 141 16.65 -14.01 -7.48
N ARG A 142 15.54 -13.42 -7.02
CA ARG A 142 14.28 -13.27 -7.78
C ARG A 142 13.66 -14.60 -8.17
N ASN A 143 13.66 -15.53 -7.21
CA ASN A 143 13.07 -16.86 -7.39
C ASN A 143 11.83 -17.00 -6.52
N LEU A 144 10.84 -17.73 -7.04
CA LEU A 144 9.68 -18.20 -6.31
C LEU A 144 9.79 -19.72 -6.17
N TYR A 145 9.64 -20.22 -4.95
CA TYR A 145 9.71 -21.64 -4.60
C TYR A 145 8.37 -22.14 -4.05
#